data_AF-A0A8C9VDE8-F1
#
_entry.id   AF-A0A8C9VDE8-F1
#
_cell.length_a   1.000
_cell.length_b   1.000
_cell.length_c   1.000
_cell.angle_alpha   90.00
_cell.angle_beta   90.00
_cell.angle_gamma   90.00
#
_symmetry.space_group_name_H-M   'P 1'
#
loop_
_entity.id
_entity.type
_entity.pdbx_description
1 polymer ?
#
loop_
_entity_poly.entity_id
_entity_poly.type
_entity_poly.pdbx_seq_one_letter_code
_entity_poly.pdbx_strand_id
1 'polypeptide(L)'
;DVNIPCTLGITPKDWSDYALWWEQKNCWLLKTHWTLDKYGVQADANLIYTTQHKPLCLQLPNMKHIRLTVSFSSVVFKTVCDICRTLNIRRSEELSLLKPPDDPSKKKKKDKGKNPAVDDVIIMDAVGGIPGNTDLVCSAGNSGLYSKTMTPIYDPETGSPASATSLWFGQNDLTVSQPNLSPAELAKVYKPLALVEKAVINSGWLDSSLSLMEQGIQEDDKLLLRFKYHCFFDLNPKYDAVRINQLYEQARWSILLEEIDCTEEEMLMFASLQYHICKLTKSSEPLDFSNKTDIDEVDAALSNLEVALDGGNTDKILEDITDVPKLADTLRLLRPKRLTLRPYKEYYFIFKDTTISYYKNKESSNREPIEQFHLRGCEVVPDVSVTEKKFGIKLLLPVADGMNEVYIRCDNETQYAKWKAACILASKGKTMAYSSYRAEVRNIQSFLQMKSVATPPGQAAPDLDAMEMNAECFVSPRFAKKYKTKQVGYRVLTARILEAHQNVASLSLMDAKMRFIQAWQSLPEFGIKYYIVRFRGSKKDEILGISYNRLIRIDMATGQPLTTWRFSNMKQWNVNWEIRQVTIEFDQSVSVAFTCQGCDCKVVHEYIGGYIFLSTRSKDQNETLDEELFHKLTGGQE
;
A
#
# COMPACT_ATOMS: atom_id res chain seq x y z
N ASP A 1 -67.66 16.68 15.41
CA ASP A 1 -66.31 17.04 15.88
C ASP A 1 -65.28 16.70 14.84
N VAL A 2 -64.59 17.74 14.39
CA VAL A 2 -63.69 17.74 13.24
C VAL A 2 -62.39 17.02 13.60
N ASN A 3 -62.05 15.99 12.81
CA ASN A 3 -60.72 15.39 12.75
C ASN A 3 -59.68 16.47 12.49
N ILE A 4 -58.73 16.63 13.41
CA ILE A 4 -57.46 17.33 13.16
C ILE A 4 -56.35 16.27 13.17
N PRO A 5 -55.67 16.02 12.05
CA PRO A 5 -54.49 15.16 12.04
C PRO A 5 -53.28 15.97 12.53
N CYS A 6 -52.70 15.59 13.66
CA CYS A 6 -51.36 16.05 14.04
C CYS A 6 -50.32 15.26 13.25
N THR A 7 -50.10 15.64 11.99
CA THR A 7 -48.84 15.38 11.28
C THR A 7 -47.87 16.49 11.63
N LEU A 8 -46.82 16.16 12.40
CA LEU A 8 -45.49 16.77 12.34
C LEU A 8 -44.57 15.83 13.12
N GLY A 9 -43.96 14.89 12.41
CA GLY A 9 -42.87 14.08 12.95
C GLY A 9 -41.67 15.00 13.21
N ILE A 10 -41.49 15.43 14.44
CA ILE A 10 -40.25 16.03 14.92
C ILE A 10 -39.44 14.87 15.49
N THR A 11 -38.52 14.33 14.70
CA THR A 11 -37.46 13.48 15.25
C THR A 11 -36.62 14.33 16.22
N PRO A 12 -36.32 13.84 17.45
CA PRO A 12 -35.47 14.55 18.38
C PRO A 12 -34.13 14.89 17.72
N LYS A 13 -33.70 16.14 17.79
CA LYS A 13 -32.41 16.56 17.22
C LYS A 13 -31.29 15.96 18.07
N ASP A 14 -30.41 15.17 17.44
CA ASP A 14 -29.22 14.62 18.09
C ASP A 14 -28.17 15.73 18.26
N TRP A 15 -27.73 15.93 19.50
CA TRP A 15 -26.73 16.93 19.88
C TRP A 15 -25.39 16.31 20.29
N SER A 16 -25.26 14.99 20.20
CA SER A 16 -24.07 14.25 20.64
C SER A 16 -22.77 14.70 19.95
N ASP A 17 -22.87 15.15 18.69
CA ASP A 17 -21.72 15.58 17.89
C ASP A 17 -21.40 17.08 17.98
N TYR A 18 -22.20 17.87 18.70
CA TYR A 18 -22.02 19.32 18.74
C TYR A 18 -21.02 19.75 19.83
N ALA A 19 -20.15 20.70 19.49
CA ALA A 19 -19.22 21.33 20.42
C ALA A 19 -19.13 22.84 20.20
N LEU A 20 -18.52 23.53 21.17
CA LEU A 20 -18.28 24.98 21.10
C LEU A 20 -16.94 25.25 20.42
N TRP A 21 -16.98 26.07 19.37
CA TRP A 21 -15.83 26.62 18.66
C TRP A 21 -15.67 28.09 19.02
N TRP A 22 -14.46 28.50 19.39
CA TRP A 22 -14.13 29.89 19.68
C TRP A 22 -13.29 30.48 18.54
N GLU A 23 -13.93 31.25 17.67
CA GLU A 23 -13.31 31.79 16.45
C GLU A 23 -12.16 32.77 16.75
N GLN A 24 -12.32 33.68 17.72
CA GLN A 24 -11.29 34.69 18.00
C GLN A 24 -9.98 34.11 18.54
N LYS A 25 -10.06 33.02 19.30
CA LYS A 25 -8.87 32.29 19.77
C LYS A 25 -8.50 31.09 18.91
N ASN A 26 -9.28 30.84 17.85
CA ASN A 26 -9.09 29.73 16.92
C ASN A 26 -8.90 28.40 17.66
N CYS A 27 -9.84 28.02 18.54
CA CYS A 27 -9.75 26.79 19.31
C CYS A 27 -11.11 26.17 19.69
N TRP A 28 -11.11 24.85 19.94
CA TRP A 28 -12.28 24.11 20.41
C TRP A 28 -12.36 24.04 21.94
N LEU A 29 -13.58 24.14 22.49
CA LEU A 29 -13.86 23.98 23.92
C LEU A 29 -14.40 22.58 24.23
N LEU A 30 -13.54 21.57 24.13
CA LEU A 30 -13.95 20.17 24.28
C LEU A 30 -13.98 19.67 25.75
N LYS A 31 -13.30 20.35 26.68
CA LYS A 31 -13.20 19.91 28.08
C LYS A 31 -14.42 20.39 28.86
N THR A 32 -15.46 19.57 28.87
CA THR A 32 -16.75 19.84 29.55
C THR A 32 -16.63 20.12 31.06
N HIS A 33 -15.55 19.64 31.70
CA HIS A 33 -15.27 19.84 33.12
C HIS A 33 -14.49 21.14 33.43
N TRP A 34 -14.10 21.92 32.42
CA TRP A 34 -13.39 23.19 32.63
C TRP A 34 -14.38 24.35 32.73
N THR A 35 -14.07 25.32 33.60
CA THR A 35 -14.84 26.56 33.71
C THR A 35 -14.55 27.48 32.52
N LEU A 36 -15.50 28.36 32.18
CA LEU A 36 -15.31 29.40 31.17
C LEU A 36 -14.11 30.30 31.51
N ASP A 37 -13.92 30.62 32.79
CA ASP A 37 -12.79 31.40 33.29
C ASP A 37 -11.44 30.70 33.05
N LYS A 38 -11.39 29.37 33.19
CA LYS A 38 -10.16 28.59 32.89
C LYS A 38 -9.79 28.61 31.41
N TYR A 39 -10.79 28.70 30.52
CA TYR A 39 -10.56 28.96 29.09
C TYR A 39 -10.27 30.45 28.80
N GLY A 40 -10.53 31.32 29.77
CA GLY A 40 -10.44 32.78 29.64
C GLY A 40 -11.55 33.38 28.79
N VAL A 41 -12.71 32.71 28.68
CA VAL A 41 -13.90 33.19 27.94
C VAL A 41 -14.53 34.34 28.73
N GLN A 42 -14.67 35.49 28.08
CA GLN A 42 -15.28 36.70 28.65
C GLN A 42 -16.55 37.08 27.85
N ALA A 43 -17.21 38.19 28.23
CA ALA A 43 -18.48 38.61 27.64
C ALA A 43 -18.41 39.01 26.15
N ASP A 44 -17.21 39.28 25.64
CA ASP A 44 -16.93 39.62 24.25
C ASP A 44 -16.57 38.40 23.37
N ALA A 45 -16.53 37.20 23.94
CA ALA A 45 -16.24 35.97 23.22
C ALA A 45 -17.41 35.57 22.30
N ASN A 46 -17.11 35.34 21.02
CA ASN A 46 -18.07 34.85 20.05
C ASN A 46 -17.88 33.34 19.91
N LEU A 47 -18.77 32.58 20.56
CA LEU A 47 -18.75 31.13 20.53
C LEU A 47 -19.76 30.63 19.48
N ILE A 48 -19.31 29.69 18.65
CA ILE A 48 -20.13 29.03 17.65
C ILE A 48 -20.41 27.62 18.13
N TYR A 49 -21.68 27.26 18.25
CA TYR A 49 -22.08 25.88 18.54
C TYR A 49 -22.31 25.13 17.22
N THR A 50 -21.42 24.20 16.90
CA THR A 50 -21.38 23.52 15.59
C THR A 50 -21.05 22.04 15.76
N THR A 51 -21.41 21.22 14.77
CA THR A 51 -20.98 19.82 14.67
C THR A 51 -19.46 19.72 14.59
N GLN A 52 -18.91 18.70 15.25
CA GLN A 52 -17.49 18.36 15.17
C GLN A 52 -17.19 17.55 13.92
N HIS A 53 -18.12 16.69 13.47
CA HIS A 53 -17.97 15.96 12.23
C HIS A 53 -18.61 16.72 11.08
N LYS A 54 -17.85 16.88 10.00
CA LYS A 54 -18.26 17.60 8.79
C LYS A 54 -17.79 16.86 7.54
N PRO A 55 -18.53 16.94 6.42
CA PRO A 55 -18.10 16.38 5.15
C PRO A 55 -16.85 17.12 4.63
N LEU A 56 -15.90 16.34 4.14
CA LEU A 56 -14.66 16.78 3.53
C LEU A 56 -14.45 16.06 2.20
N CYS A 57 -14.09 16.80 1.16
CA CYS A 57 -13.76 16.23 -0.15
C CYS A 57 -12.26 15.88 -0.21
N LEU A 58 -11.93 14.59 -0.21
CA LEU A 58 -10.56 14.10 -0.32
C LEU A 58 -10.25 13.64 -1.74
N GLN A 59 -9.21 14.20 -2.36
CA GLN A 59 -8.63 13.62 -3.56
C GLN A 59 -7.58 12.58 -3.16
N LEU A 60 -7.84 11.32 -3.50
CA LEU A 60 -6.94 10.19 -3.24
C LEU A 60 -5.71 10.22 -4.18
N PRO A 61 -4.65 9.46 -3.86
CA PRO A 61 -3.47 9.34 -4.73
C PRO A 61 -3.76 8.85 -6.15
N ASN A 62 -4.82 8.05 -6.33
CA ASN A 62 -5.32 7.62 -7.65
C ASN A 62 -6.13 8.70 -8.41
N MET A 63 -6.12 9.95 -7.92
CA MET A 63 -6.80 11.12 -8.48
C MET A 63 -8.34 11.12 -8.40
N LYS A 64 -8.97 10.06 -7.88
CA LYS A 64 -10.42 10.06 -7.55
C LYS A 64 -10.71 10.96 -6.36
N HIS A 65 -11.91 11.53 -6.36
CA HIS A 65 -12.42 12.30 -5.23
C HIS A 65 -13.39 11.43 -4.45
N ILE A 66 -13.24 11.44 -3.12
CA ILE A 66 -14.17 10.83 -2.19
C ILE A 66 -14.72 11.92 -1.27
N ARG A 67 -15.98 11.83 -0.88
CA ARG A 67 -16.55 12.67 0.18
C ARG A 67 -16.68 11.82 1.43
N LEU A 68 -16.07 12.24 2.53
CA LEU A 68 -16.08 11.56 3.82
C LEU A 68 -16.45 12.55 4.92
N THR A 69 -17.26 12.10 5.86
CA THR A 69 -17.51 12.83 7.11
C THR A 69 -16.35 12.57 8.08
N VAL A 70 -15.64 13.63 8.49
CA VAL A 70 -14.43 13.56 9.32
C VAL A 70 -14.50 14.52 10.50
N SER A 71 -13.71 14.26 11.55
CA SER A 71 -13.64 15.16 12.71
C SER A 71 -12.82 16.41 12.39
N PHE A 72 -13.45 17.57 12.56
CA PHE A 72 -12.84 18.90 12.47
C PHE A 72 -12.33 19.42 13.82
N SER A 73 -12.61 18.70 14.91
CA SER A 73 -12.15 19.00 16.27
C SER A 73 -10.92 18.19 16.71
N SER A 74 -10.74 17.00 16.14
CA SER A 74 -9.53 16.21 16.37
C SER A 74 -8.33 16.78 15.61
N VAL A 75 -7.13 16.58 16.16
CA VAL A 75 -5.88 16.93 15.48
C VAL A 75 -5.75 16.16 14.16
N VAL A 76 -5.14 16.77 13.15
CA VAL A 76 -5.05 16.22 11.79
C VAL A 76 -4.41 14.83 11.77
N PHE A 77 -3.42 14.55 12.63
CA PHE A 77 -2.82 13.22 12.74
C PHE A 77 -3.88 12.14 13.04
N LYS A 78 -4.74 12.41 14.02
CA LYS A 78 -5.82 11.51 14.42
C LYS A 78 -6.88 11.38 13.33
N THR A 79 -7.28 12.51 12.74
CA THR A 79 -8.22 12.53 11.62
C THR A 79 -7.71 11.72 10.43
N VAL A 80 -6.41 11.77 10.11
CA VAL A 80 -5.77 10.95 9.08
C VAL A 80 -5.77 9.47 9.45
N CYS A 81 -5.47 9.13 10.71
CA CYS A 81 -5.57 7.74 11.20
C CYS A 81 -6.98 7.17 10.99
N ASP A 82 -8.01 7.97 11.25
CA ASP A 82 -9.41 7.55 11.11
C ASP A 82 -9.83 7.45 9.63
N ILE A 83 -9.41 8.40 8.78
CA ILE A 83 -9.58 8.32 7.31
C ILE A 83 -8.92 7.04 6.76
N CYS A 84 -7.65 6.80 7.11
CA CYS A 84 -6.91 5.62 6.64
C CYS A 84 -7.55 4.31 7.12
N ARG A 85 -8.12 4.29 8.34
CA ARG A 85 -8.85 3.13 8.85
C ARG A 85 -10.09 2.85 8.01
N THR A 86 -10.87 3.88 7.68
CA THR A 86 -12.05 3.76 6.81
C THR A 86 -11.68 3.29 5.39
N LEU A 87 -10.54 3.73 4.87
CA LEU A 87 -10.05 3.35 3.54
C LEU A 87 -9.27 2.04 3.51
N ASN A 88 -9.13 1.33 4.64
CA ASN A 88 -8.32 0.12 4.77
C ASN A 88 -6.84 0.31 4.35
N ILE A 89 -6.23 1.41 4.80
CA ILE A 89 -4.81 1.74 4.60
C ILE A 89 -4.10 1.59 5.95
N ARG A 90 -3.21 0.60 6.07
CA ARG A 90 -2.34 0.46 7.25
C ARG A 90 -1.26 1.56 7.26
N ARG A 91 -0.63 1.75 8.43
CA ARG A 91 0.50 2.68 8.64
C ARG A 91 0.15 4.11 8.23
N SER A 92 -0.92 4.64 8.82
CA SER A 92 -1.45 5.97 8.55
C SER A 92 -0.44 7.10 8.82
N GLU A 93 0.57 6.84 9.66
CA GLU A 93 1.65 7.80 9.96
C GLU A 93 2.51 8.18 8.75
N GLU A 94 2.42 7.43 7.65
CA GLU A 94 3.11 7.73 6.39
C GLU A 94 2.33 8.71 5.50
N LEU A 95 1.05 8.94 5.80
CA LEU A 95 0.12 9.77 5.04
C LEU A 95 -0.19 11.06 5.80
N SER A 96 -0.64 12.08 5.08
CA SER A 96 -1.20 13.30 5.67
C SER A 96 -2.06 14.04 4.63
N LEU A 97 -2.61 15.17 5.04
CA LEU A 97 -3.45 16.04 4.23
C LEU A 97 -2.67 17.23 3.69
N LEU A 98 -2.85 17.51 2.41
CA LEU A 98 -2.20 18.60 1.68
C LEU A 98 -3.26 19.51 1.07
N LYS A 99 -3.13 20.83 1.25
CA LYS A 99 -3.96 21.81 0.56
C LYS A 99 -3.69 21.75 -0.95
N PRO A 100 -4.72 21.74 -1.80
CA PRO A 100 -4.53 21.79 -3.24
C PRO A 100 -3.85 23.12 -3.62
N PRO A 101 -2.97 23.14 -4.64
CA PRO A 101 -2.34 24.37 -5.08
C PRO A 101 -3.38 25.39 -5.56
N ASP A 102 -3.20 26.66 -5.19
CA ASP A 102 -4.05 27.76 -5.62
C ASP A 102 -4.07 27.85 -7.16
N ASP A 103 -5.24 27.65 -7.77
CA ASP A 103 -5.41 27.82 -9.21
C ASP A 103 -5.67 29.32 -9.51
N PRO A 104 -4.74 30.04 -10.14
CA PRO A 104 -4.91 31.47 -10.43
C PRO A 104 -6.11 31.74 -11.35
N SER A 105 -6.60 30.74 -12.10
CA SER A 105 -7.78 30.85 -12.96
C SER A 105 -9.11 30.87 -12.17
N LYS A 106 -9.14 30.33 -10.94
CA LYS A 106 -10.32 30.34 -10.07
C LYS A 106 -10.50 31.68 -9.34
N LYS A 107 -9.43 32.44 -9.11
CA LYS A 107 -9.54 33.83 -8.57
C LYS A 107 -10.31 34.77 -9.51
N LYS A 108 -10.27 34.55 -10.83
CA LYS A 108 -11.09 35.30 -11.81
C LYS A 108 -12.52 34.78 -11.98
N LYS A 109 -12.84 33.58 -11.48
CA LYS A 109 -14.16 32.94 -11.58
C LYS A 109 -14.96 32.94 -10.28
N LYS A 110 -14.46 33.58 -9.21
CA LYS A 110 -15.19 33.71 -7.94
C LYS A 110 -16.43 34.62 -8.05
N ASP A 111 -16.61 35.32 -9.18
CA ASP A 111 -17.73 36.23 -9.46
C ASP A 111 -18.85 35.65 -10.35
N LYS A 112 -18.75 34.38 -10.78
CA LYS A 112 -19.86 33.70 -11.47
C LYS A 112 -20.02 32.30 -10.93
N GLY A 113 -20.99 32.14 -10.03
CA GLY A 113 -21.44 30.86 -9.49
C GLY A 113 -21.70 29.84 -10.60
N LYS A 114 -20.71 29.00 -10.85
CA LYS A 114 -20.82 27.73 -11.57
C LYS A 114 -19.82 26.77 -10.94
N ASN A 115 -20.34 25.82 -10.16
CA ASN A 115 -19.58 24.65 -9.71
C ASN A 115 -18.96 23.98 -10.95
N PRO A 116 -17.63 23.80 -11.02
CA PRO A 116 -17.06 23.01 -12.10
C PRO A 116 -17.46 21.54 -11.87
N ALA A 117 -17.88 20.90 -12.97
CA ALA A 117 -18.36 19.52 -13.10
C ALA A 117 -17.94 18.58 -11.95
N VAL A 118 -18.94 18.12 -11.21
CA VAL A 118 -18.87 17.16 -10.11
C VAL A 118 -19.37 15.82 -10.67
N ASP A 119 -18.66 15.22 -11.62
CA ASP A 119 -19.13 13.98 -12.26
C ASP A 119 -18.44 12.71 -11.73
N ASP A 120 -17.44 12.81 -10.84
CA ASP A 120 -16.72 11.64 -10.28
C ASP A 120 -16.35 11.81 -8.78
N VAL A 121 -17.31 12.25 -7.95
CA VAL A 121 -17.13 12.19 -6.48
C VAL A 121 -17.80 10.93 -5.96
N ILE A 122 -17.02 9.98 -5.47
CA ILE A 122 -17.55 8.83 -4.74
C ILE A 122 -18.02 9.34 -3.38
N ILE A 123 -19.33 9.41 -3.19
CA ILE A 123 -19.91 9.78 -1.90
C ILE A 123 -19.81 8.57 -0.98
N MET A 124 -18.90 8.63 -0.01
CA MET A 124 -18.84 7.71 1.12
C MET A 124 -19.51 8.37 2.33
N ASP A 125 -20.70 8.96 2.13
CA ASP A 125 -21.53 9.43 3.23
C ASP A 125 -22.34 8.22 3.75
N ALA A 126 -22.08 7.83 5.00
CA ALA A 126 -22.85 6.93 5.84
C ALA A 126 -23.57 5.74 5.15
N VAL A 127 -23.05 4.53 5.31
CA VAL A 127 -23.94 3.36 5.41
C VAL A 127 -24.73 3.53 6.70
N GLY A 128 -25.90 4.12 6.55
CA GLY A 128 -26.81 4.47 7.63
C GLY A 128 -28.05 5.13 7.03
N GLY A 129 -28.92 4.32 6.41
CA GLY A 129 -30.20 4.78 5.92
C GLY A 129 -30.85 3.89 4.87
N ILE A 130 -31.36 2.72 5.27
CA ILE A 130 -32.61 2.23 4.67
C ILE A 130 -33.74 2.84 5.52
N PRO A 131 -34.81 3.41 4.90
CA PRO A 131 -35.89 4.01 5.65
C PRO A 131 -36.72 2.92 6.32
N GLY A 132 -36.72 2.91 7.65
CA GLY A 132 -37.68 2.15 8.46
C GLY A 132 -37.05 1.07 9.33
N ASN A 133 -36.50 1.45 10.47
CA ASN A 133 -37.07 1.08 11.77
C ASN A 133 -36.25 1.73 12.90
N THR A 134 -36.98 2.10 13.93
CA THR A 134 -36.55 2.71 15.18
C THR A 134 -35.69 1.78 16.03
N ASP A 135 -34.89 2.43 16.89
CA ASP A 135 -34.25 1.94 18.10
C ASP A 135 -32.97 1.10 17.95
N LEU A 136 -31.81 1.73 18.17
CA LEU A 136 -30.81 1.24 19.12
C LEU A 136 -29.74 2.29 19.44
N VAL A 137 -29.51 2.42 20.75
CA VAL A 137 -28.76 3.46 21.44
C VAL A 137 -27.25 3.31 21.22
N CYS A 138 -26.59 4.40 20.82
CA CYS A 138 -25.13 4.52 20.90
C CYS A 138 -24.70 4.60 22.37
N SER A 139 -24.31 3.46 22.95
CA SER A 139 -23.56 3.45 24.19
C SER A 139 -22.12 3.85 23.93
N ALA A 140 -21.78 5.06 24.35
CA ALA A 140 -20.42 5.49 24.60
C ALA A 140 -19.76 4.53 25.61
N GLY A 141 -18.76 3.77 25.18
CA GLY A 141 -18.03 2.86 26.07
C GLY A 141 -17.40 1.66 25.39
N ASN A 142 -16.49 1.90 24.44
CA ASN A 142 -15.34 1.00 24.22
C ASN A 142 -14.28 1.71 23.36
N SER A 143 -13.61 2.69 23.98
CA SER A 143 -12.20 2.95 23.66
C SER A 143 -11.41 1.74 24.16
N GLY A 144 -10.99 0.87 23.25
CA GLY A 144 -10.28 -0.35 23.61
C GLY A 144 -9.61 -1.01 22.42
N LEU A 145 -8.31 -0.74 22.31
CA LEU A 145 -7.27 -1.68 21.89
C LEU A 145 -7.27 -2.15 20.41
N TYR A 146 -6.12 -1.94 19.79
CA TYR A 146 -5.60 -2.77 18.71
C TYR A 146 -5.74 -4.27 19.10
N SER A 147 -6.65 -5.00 18.45
CA SER A 147 -6.71 -6.47 18.46
C SER A 147 -6.65 -6.91 17.00
N LYS A 148 -5.50 -7.37 16.51
CA LYS A 148 -5.09 -8.78 16.43
C LYS A 148 -6.15 -9.63 15.70
N THR A 149 -5.93 -9.84 14.40
CA THR A 149 -6.82 -10.58 13.49
C THR A 149 -8.13 -9.83 13.25
N MET A 150 -8.35 -9.42 12.00
CA MET A 150 -9.57 -8.71 11.61
C MET A 150 -10.78 -9.62 11.85
N THR A 151 -11.53 -9.43 12.93
CA THR A 151 -12.80 -10.11 13.16
C THR A 151 -13.89 -9.29 12.47
N PRO A 152 -14.58 -9.84 11.45
CA PRO A 152 -15.71 -9.16 10.84
C PRO A 152 -16.75 -8.83 11.90
N ILE A 153 -17.09 -7.54 12.03
CA ILE A 153 -18.11 -7.07 12.96
C ILE A 153 -19.45 -7.18 12.25
N TYR A 154 -20.38 -7.93 12.83
CA TYR A 154 -21.75 -8.07 12.36
C TYR A 154 -22.70 -7.37 13.33
N ASP A 155 -23.74 -6.76 12.80
CA ASP A 155 -24.88 -6.27 13.58
C ASP A 155 -25.53 -7.47 14.30
N PRO A 156 -25.61 -7.47 15.64
CA PRO A 156 -26.14 -8.58 16.41
C PRO A 156 -27.65 -8.80 16.22
N GLU A 157 -28.41 -7.81 15.73
CA GLU A 157 -29.86 -7.98 15.47
C GLU A 157 -30.15 -8.44 14.05
N THR A 158 -29.38 -7.98 13.07
CA THR A 158 -29.64 -8.26 11.63
C THR A 158 -28.69 -9.28 11.02
N GLY A 159 -27.59 -9.63 11.70
CA GLY A 159 -26.55 -10.52 11.18
C GLY A 159 -25.77 -9.94 9.99
N SER A 160 -25.97 -8.66 9.66
CA SER A 160 -25.33 -8.01 8.52
C SER A 160 -23.94 -7.47 8.88
N PRO A 161 -22.93 -7.57 8.00
CA PRO A 161 -21.60 -7.02 8.27
C PRO A 161 -21.69 -5.50 8.40
N ALA A 162 -21.13 -4.93 9.47
CA ALA A 162 -21.01 -3.48 9.67
C ALA A 162 -20.36 -2.80 8.45
N SER A 163 -20.66 -1.53 8.20
CA SER A 163 -20.22 -0.80 6.99
C SER A 163 -18.73 -0.93 6.64
N ALA A 164 -17.85 -0.91 7.64
CA ALA A 164 -16.40 -1.13 7.45
C ALA A 164 -16.08 -2.55 6.99
N THR A 165 -16.86 -3.54 7.44
CA THR A 165 -16.83 -4.95 7.04
C THR A 165 -17.48 -5.16 5.66
N SER A 166 -18.49 -4.38 5.27
CA SER A 166 -19.09 -4.45 3.92
C SER A 166 -18.10 -4.07 2.81
N LEU A 167 -17.16 -3.16 3.08
CA LEU A 167 -16.05 -2.82 2.17
C LEU A 167 -15.00 -3.95 2.02
N TRP A 168 -15.06 -4.97 2.87
CA TRP A 168 -14.19 -6.15 2.79
C TRP A 168 -14.79 -7.26 1.92
N PHE A 169 -16.13 -7.29 1.80
CA PHE A 169 -16.87 -8.29 1.05
C PHE A 169 -17.51 -7.76 -0.24
N GLY A 170 -17.62 -6.43 -0.41
CA GLY A 170 -18.03 -5.78 -1.65
C GLY A 170 -16.84 -5.38 -2.53
N GLN A 171 -17.09 -5.12 -3.83
CA GLN A 171 -16.10 -4.58 -4.75
C GLN A 171 -15.48 -3.29 -4.19
N ASN A 172 -14.23 -3.35 -3.75
CA ASN A 172 -13.51 -2.17 -3.30
C ASN A 172 -12.79 -1.52 -4.50
N ASP A 173 -13.45 -0.53 -5.11
CA ASP A 173 -12.94 0.30 -6.22
C ASP A 173 -11.56 0.93 -5.95
N LEU A 174 -11.12 0.98 -4.68
CA LEU A 174 -9.83 1.52 -4.28
C LEU A 174 -8.67 0.52 -4.41
N THR A 175 -8.95 -0.77 -4.63
CA THR A 175 -7.95 -1.83 -4.87
C THR A 175 -7.57 -1.97 -6.34
N VAL A 176 -8.45 -1.53 -7.23
CA VAL A 176 -8.32 -1.62 -8.69
C VAL A 176 -7.49 -0.43 -9.19
N SER A 177 -6.53 -0.70 -10.07
CA SER A 177 -5.76 0.36 -10.74
C SER A 177 -6.59 0.92 -11.89
N GLN A 178 -6.52 2.24 -12.09
CA GLN A 178 -7.32 2.87 -13.13
C GLN A 178 -6.68 2.74 -14.51
N PRO A 179 -7.49 2.69 -15.57
CA PRO A 179 -6.97 2.81 -16.92
C PRO A 179 -6.23 4.14 -17.09
N ASN A 180 -5.18 4.13 -17.93
CA ASN A 180 -4.45 5.35 -18.24
C ASN A 180 -5.34 6.36 -18.97
N LEU A 181 -5.14 7.65 -18.67
CA LEU A 181 -5.78 8.75 -19.38
C LEU A 181 -5.41 8.73 -20.86
N SER A 182 -6.28 9.30 -21.69
CA SER A 182 -5.91 9.56 -23.08
C SER A 182 -4.73 10.54 -23.14
N PRO A 183 -3.87 10.49 -24.19
CA PRO A 183 -2.73 11.40 -24.29
C PRO A 183 -3.15 12.88 -24.29
N ALA A 184 -4.35 13.18 -24.80
CA ALA A 184 -4.92 14.52 -24.80
C ALA A 184 -5.29 15.02 -23.39
N GLU A 185 -5.83 14.16 -22.53
CA GLU A 185 -6.14 14.49 -21.14
C GLU A 185 -4.90 14.57 -20.27
N LEU A 186 -3.96 13.61 -20.45
CA LEU A 186 -2.68 13.64 -19.76
C LEU A 186 -1.91 14.93 -20.06
N ALA A 187 -1.93 15.40 -21.32
CA ALA A 187 -1.31 16.66 -21.71
C ALA A 187 -1.96 17.90 -21.07
N LYS A 188 -3.24 17.85 -20.65
CA LYS A 188 -3.90 18.95 -19.93
C LYS A 188 -3.49 19.02 -18.47
N VAL A 189 -3.26 17.86 -17.85
CA VAL A 189 -2.87 17.74 -16.44
C VAL A 189 -1.35 17.95 -16.28
N TYR A 190 -0.57 17.54 -17.26
CA TYR A 190 0.89 17.69 -17.29
C TYR A 190 1.31 19.16 -17.25
N LYS A 191 2.04 19.51 -16.18
CA LYS A 191 2.69 20.80 -16.00
C LYS A 191 4.11 20.53 -15.50
N PRO A 192 5.16 20.78 -16.29
CA PRO A 192 6.53 20.59 -15.81
C PRO A 192 6.80 21.60 -14.69
N LEU A 193 7.08 21.09 -13.50
CA LEU A 193 7.28 21.91 -12.30
C LEU A 193 8.77 22.18 -12.07
N ALA A 194 9.14 23.45 -11.95
CA ALA A 194 10.46 23.83 -11.48
C ALA A 194 10.63 23.48 -9.98
N LEU A 195 11.87 23.36 -9.49
CA LEU A 195 12.14 23.05 -8.08
C LEU A 195 11.46 24.02 -7.10
N VAL A 196 11.41 25.31 -7.45
CA VAL A 196 10.75 26.36 -6.65
C VAL A 196 9.24 26.12 -6.57
N GLU A 197 8.60 25.71 -7.67
CA GLU A 197 7.17 25.40 -7.71
C GLU A 197 6.86 24.11 -6.92
N LYS A 198 7.72 23.08 -7.03
CA LYS A 198 7.65 21.88 -6.19
C LYS A 198 7.73 22.26 -4.70
N ALA A 199 8.59 23.22 -4.35
CA ALA A 199 8.72 23.70 -2.97
C ALA A 199 7.49 24.48 -2.48
N VAL A 200 6.87 25.28 -3.35
CA VAL A 200 5.61 25.99 -3.04
C VAL A 200 4.49 24.99 -2.79
N ILE A 201 4.37 23.90 -3.55
CA ILE A 201 3.36 22.87 -3.30
C ILE A 201 3.56 22.24 -1.91
N ASN A 202 4.80 21.92 -1.53
CA ASN A 202 5.10 21.38 -0.19
C ASN A 202 4.79 22.36 0.96
N SER A 203 4.59 23.65 0.71
CA SER A 203 4.14 24.58 1.76
C SER A 203 2.71 24.33 2.23
N GLY A 204 1.91 23.60 1.45
CA GLY A 204 0.48 23.37 1.74
C GLY A 204 0.16 22.21 2.69
N TRP A 205 1.17 21.50 3.21
CA TRP A 205 0.93 20.41 4.17
C TRP A 205 0.27 20.95 5.43
N LEU A 206 -0.78 20.27 5.90
CA LEU A 206 -1.41 20.61 7.17
C LEU A 206 -0.49 20.24 8.34
N ASP A 207 -0.57 21.03 9.41
CA ASP A 207 0.04 20.72 10.70
C ASP A 207 -0.71 19.55 11.33
N SER A 208 -0.01 18.45 11.57
CA SER A 208 -0.58 17.23 12.13
C SER A 208 -1.02 17.38 13.60
N SER A 209 -0.54 18.41 14.30
CA SER A 209 -0.82 18.67 15.72
C SER A 209 -1.99 19.64 15.96
N LEU A 210 -2.52 20.26 14.92
CA LEU A 210 -3.71 21.12 14.97
C LEU A 210 -4.89 20.43 14.30
N SER A 211 -6.10 20.82 14.66
CA SER A 211 -7.34 20.37 14.00
C SER A 211 -7.54 21.03 12.64
N LEU A 212 -8.49 20.51 11.86
CA LEU A 212 -8.83 21.06 10.53
C LEU A 212 -9.39 22.49 10.65
N MET A 213 -10.26 22.73 11.64
CA MET A 213 -10.89 24.04 11.86
C MET A 213 -9.85 25.11 12.22
N GLU A 214 -8.85 24.76 13.03
CA GLU A 214 -7.75 25.65 13.43
C GLU A 214 -6.85 26.06 12.26
N GLN A 215 -6.91 25.34 11.14
CA GLN A 215 -6.12 25.60 9.94
C GLN A 215 -6.94 26.26 8.82
N GLY A 216 -8.15 26.71 9.16
CA GLY A 216 -9.08 27.43 8.28
C GLY A 216 -9.79 26.56 7.26
N ILE A 217 -9.80 25.23 7.44
CA ILE A 217 -10.51 24.31 6.55
C ILE A 217 -12.01 24.39 6.85
N GLN A 218 -12.81 24.54 5.81
CA GLN A 218 -14.26 24.62 5.88
C GLN A 218 -14.91 23.29 5.46
N GLU A 219 -16.22 23.21 5.70
CA GLU A 219 -17.04 22.11 5.22
C GLU A 219 -17.02 22.02 3.69
N ASP A 220 -16.96 20.80 3.15
CA ASP A 220 -16.85 20.50 1.71
C ASP A 220 -15.58 21.04 1.02
N ASP A 221 -14.60 21.56 1.76
CA ASP A 221 -13.30 21.91 1.20
C ASP A 221 -12.60 20.69 0.60
N LYS A 222 -11.76 20.96 -0.41
CA LYS A 222 -10.99 19.94 -1.11
C LYS A 222 -9.60 19.84 -0.50
N LEU A 223 -9.23 18.65 -0.04
CA LEU A 223 -7.88 18.32 0.43
C LEU A 223 -7.32 17.11 -0.32
N LEU A 224 -6.00 17.02 -0.40
CA LEU A 224 -5.29 15.92 -1.04
C LEU A 224 -4.82 14.95 0.04
N LEU A 225 -5.23 13.68 -0.03
CA LEU A 225 -4.61 12.62 0.78
C LEU A 225 -3.39 12.10 0.02
N ARG A 226 -2.19 12.22 0.61
CA ARG A 226 -0.93 11.83 -0.05
C ARG A 226 0.01 11.15 0.94
N PHE A 227 0.86 10.27 0.44
CA PHE A 227 1.99 9.75 1.21
C PHE A 227 3.00 10.88 1.42
N LYS A 228 3.06 11.39 2.65
CA LYS A 228 3.89 12.53 3.07
C LYS A 228 5.35 12.11 3.22
N TYR A 229 5.57 10.97 3.89
CA TYR A 229 6.89 10.45 4.23
C TYR A 229 7.27 9.26 3.36
N HIS A 230 8.43 9.33 2.71
CA HIS A 230 8.88 8.32 1.74
C HIS A 230 9.73 7.24 2.41
N CYS A 231 9.23 6.70 3.52
CA CYS A 231 9.82 5.61 4.29
C CYS A 231 8.73 4.58 4.59
N PHE A 232 8.51 3.65 3.66
CA PHE A 232 7.41 2.69 3.76
C PHE A 232 7.84 1.46 4.55
N PHE A 233 7.18 1.20 5.67
CA PHE A 233 7.46 0.06 6.53
C PHE A 233 6.48 -1.09 6.28
N ASP A 234 7.01 -2.32 6.23
CA ASP A 234 6.22 -3.55 6.14
C ASP A 234 5.14 -3.51 5.04
N LEU A 235 5.53 -3.19 3.79
CA LEU A 235 4.62 -3.31 2.65
C LEU A 235 4.34 -4.80 2.39
N ASN A 236 3.15 -5.26 2.79
CA ASN A 236 2.79 -6.67 2.71
C ASN A 236 1.67 -6.91 1.69
N PRO A 237 1.94 -7.56 0.54
CA PRO A 237 0.95 -7.86 -0.48
C PRO A 237 -0.34 -8.55 0.00
N LYS A 238 -0.28 -9.28 1.12
CA LYS A 238 -1.44 -10.00 1.68
C LYS A 238 -2.43 -9.08 2.39
N TYR A 239 -1.95 -8.03 3.04
CA TYR A 239 -2.77 -7.17 3.91
C TYR A 239 -2.93 -5.75 3.36
N ASP A 240 -2.02 -5.30 2.49
CA ASP A 240 -1.92 -3.91 2.05
C ASP A 240 -2.41 -3.70 0.60
N ALA A 241 -3.43 -4.44 0.16
CA ALA A 241 -3.95 -4.31 -1.21
C ALA A 241 -4.29 -2.86 -1.59
N VAL A 242 -5.03 -2.14 -0.74
CA VAL A 242 -5.39 -0.73 -0.96
C VAL A 242 -4.18 0.18 -0.82
N ARG A 243 -3.40 0.04 0.26
CA ARG A 243 -2.20 0.86 0.52
C ARG A 243 -1.20 0.78 -0.62
N ILE A 244 -0.88 -0.42 -1.11
CA ILE A 244 0.04 -0.65 -2.22
C ILE A 244 -0.55 -0.13 -3.54
N ASN A 245 -1.85 -0.29 -3.77
CA ASN A 245 -2.49 0.30 -4.96
C ASN A 245 -2.39 1.83 -4.97
N GLN A 246 -2.75 2.49 -3.87
CA GLN A 246 -2.68 3.95 -3.76
C GLN A 246 -1.23 4.45 -3.84
N LEU A 247 -0.28 3.72 -3.26
CA LEU A 247 1.14 4.05 -3.35
C LEU A 247 1.68 3.91 -4.78
N TYR A 248 1.31 2.83 -5.47
CA TYR A 248 1.62 2.63 -6.88
C TYR A 248 1.02 3.75 -7.74
N GLU A 249 -0.24 4.14 -7.50
CA GLU A 249 -0.88 5.22 -8.25
C GLU A 249 -0.19 6.57 -8.00
N GLN A 250 0.22 6.87 -6.76
CA GLN A 250 1.02 8.07 -6.46
C GLN A 250 2.35 8.07 -7.23
N ALA A 251 3.06 6.93 -7.21
CA ALA A 251 4.32 6.76 -7.93
C ALA A 251 4.10 6.92 -9.44
N ARG A 252 3.07 6.29 -10.00
CA ARG A 252 2.69 6.37 -11.41
C ARG A 252 2.46 7.81 -11.84
N TRP A 253 1.63 8.56 -11.10
CA TRP A 253 1.39 9.97 -11.39
C TRP A 253 2.65 10.82 -11.29
N SER A 254 3.52 10.56 -10.30
CA SER A 254 4.78 11.30 -10.17
C SER A 254 5.71 11.10 -11.39
N ILE A 255 5.70 9.91 -12.00
CA ILE A 255 6.48 9.60 -13.21
C ILE A 255 5.84 10.20 -14.46
N LEU A 256 4.52 10.03 -14.64
CA LEU A 256 3.81 10.52 -15.82
C LEU A 256 3.77 12.05 -15.89
N LEU A 257 3.67 12.72 -14.73
CA LEU A 257 3.67 14.18 -14.63
C LEU A 257 5.08 14.79 -14.55
N GLU A 258 6.13 13.95 -14.56
CA GLU A 258 7.53 14.38 -14.40
C GLU A 258 7.76 15.20 -13.10
N GLU A 259 7.06 14.82 -12.03
CA GLU A 259 7.38 15.32 -10.69
C GLU A 259 8.72 14.74 -10.19
N ILE A 260 9.04 13.53 -10.64
CA ILE A 260 10.35 12.90 -10.46
C ILE A 260 10.92 12.51 -11.82
N ASP A 261 12.18 12.86 -12.05
CA ASP A 261 12.87 12.54 -13.29
C ASP A 261 13.37 11.09 -13.28
N CYS A 262 13.29 10.44 -14.44
CA CYS A 262 13.88 9.13 -14.67
C CYS A 262 14.55 9.07 -16.05
N THR A 263 15.45 8.11 -16.21
CA THR A 263 16.13 7.84 -17.48
C THR A 263 15.17 7.23 -18.50
N GLU A 264 15.60 7.20 -19.77
CA GLU A 264 14.81 6.62 -20.84
C GLU A 264 14.55 5.12 -20.65
N GLU A 265 15.55 4.38 -20.14
CA GLU A 265 15.42 2.94 -19.87
C GLU A 265 14.47 2.68 -18.70
N GLU A 266 14.57 3.46 -17.63
CA GLU A 266 13.64 3.38 -16.48
C GLU A 266 12.20 3.72 -16.90
N MET A 267 12.00 4.75 -17.73
CA MET A 267 10.67 5.09 -18.26
C MET A 267 10.04 3.94 -19.05
N LEU A 268 10.83 3.23 -19.87
CA LEU A 268 10.33 2.05 -20.60
C LEU A 268 9.97 0.90 -19.67
N MET A 269 10.74 0.69 -18.59
CA MET A 269 10.43 -0.29 -17.56
C MET A 269 9.14 0.08 -16.80
N PHE A 270 8.96 1.36 -16.44
CA PHE A 270 7.71 1.84 -15.84
C PHE A 270 6.52 1.69 -16.79
N ALA A 271 6.69 1.96 -18.08
CA ALA A 271 5.66 1.79 -19.09
C ALA A 271 5.26 0.31 -19.26
N SER A 272 6.24 -0.62 -19.26
CA SER A 272 5.96 -2.06 -19.40
C SER A 272 5.24 -2.64 -18.17
N LEU A 273 5.63 -2.20 -16.96
CA LEU A 273 4.94 -2.55 -15.72
C LEU A 273 3.51 -2.00 -15.69
N GLN A 274 3.29 -0.74 -16.07
CA GLN A 274 1.94 -0.16 -16.17
C GLN A 274 1.08 -0.91 -17.19
N TYR A 275 1.63 -1.25 -18.35
CA TYR A 275 0.93 -2.04 -19.36
C TYR A 275 0.54 -3.41 -18.82
N HIS A 276 1.45 -4.10 -18.14
CA HIS A 276 1.17 -5.40 -17.52
C HIS A 276 0.08 -5.31 -16.45
N ILE A 277 0.16 -4.30 -15.57
CA ILE A 277 -0.85 -4.02 -14.53
C ILE A 277 -2.21 -3.75 -15.19
N CYS A 278 -2.27 -2.93 -16.24
CA CYS A 278 -3.51 -2.64 -16.97
C CYS A 278 -4.09 -3.90 -17.62
N LYS A 279 -3.25 -4.72 -18.25
CA LYS A 279 -3.64 -5.98 -18.89
C LYS A 279 -4.25 -6.95 -17.88
N LEU A 280 -3.57 -7.16 -16.76
CA LEU A 280 -4.04 -8.03 -15.67
C LEU A 280 -5.34 -7.51 -15.04
N THR A 281 -5.44 -6.20 -14.81
CA THR A 281 -6.63 -5.55 -14.24
C THR A 281 -7.87 -5.74 -15.12
N LYS A 282 -7.73 -5.68 -16.45
CA LYS A 282 -8.84 -5.87 -17.40
C LYS A 282 -9.21 -7.34 -17.61
N SER A 283 -8.26 -8.26 -17.46
CA SER A 283 -8.52 -9.71 -17.59
C SER A 283 -9.20 -10.33 -16.38
N SER A 284 -9.26 -9.61 -15.26
CA SER A 284 -10.05 -10.01 -14.10
C SER A 284 -11.52 -9.63 -14.33
N GLU A 285 -12.32 -10.53 -14.91
CA GLU A 285 -13.78 -10.41 -14.86
C GLU A 285 -14.27 -10.42 -13.39
N PRO A 286 -15.42 -9.78 -13.09
CA PRO A 286 -15.95 -9.76 -11.74
C PRO A 286 -16.33 -11.18 -11.33
N LEU A 287 -15.64 -11.73 -10.34
CA LEU A 287 -16.11 -12.92 -9.65
C LEU A 287 -17.40 -12.55 -8.92
N ASP A 288 -18.51 -13.07 -9.42
CA ASP A 288 -19.81 -13.05 -8.76
C ASP A 288 -19.69 -13.87 -7.46
N PHE A 289 -19.55 -13.19 -6.32
CA PHE A 289 -19.36 -13.82 -5.01
C PHE A 289 -20.66 -14.37 -4.40
N SER A 290 -21.79 -14.39 -5.13
CA SER A 290 -23.07 -14.83 -4.57
C SER A 290 -23.25 -16.35 -4.51
N ASN A 291 -22.37 -17.16 -5.11
CA ASN A 291 -22.57 -18.62 -5.21
C ASN A 291 -21.40 -19.48 -4.68
N LYS A 292 -20.42 -18.91 -3.96
CA LYS A 292 -19.17 -19.63 -3.62
C LYS A 292 -18.72 -19.60 -2.16
N THR A 293 -19.64 -19.50 -1.22
CA THR A 293 -19.27 -19.66 0.21
C THR A 293 -19.98 -20.78 0.95
N ASP A 294 -21.15 -21.25 0.49
CA ASP A 294 -21.89 -22.26 1.27
C ASP A 294 -21.97 -23.66 0.62
N ILE A 295 -21.64 -23.79 -0.68
CA ILE A 295 -21.70 -25.10 -1.38
C ILE A 295 -20.38 -25.86 -1.26
N ASP A 296 -19.23 -25.18 -1.40
CA ASP A 296 -17.91 -25.84 -1.41
C ASP A 296 -17.46 -26.33 -0.02
N GLU A 297 -17.87 -25.66 1.07
CA GLU A 297 -17.55 -26.12 2.43
C GLU A 297 -18.44 -27.28 2.89
N VAL A 298 -19.71 -27.30 2.44
CA VAL A 298 -20.65 -28.40 2.72
C VAL A 298 -20.30 -29.63 1.88
N ASP A 299 -19.93 -29.49 0.61
CA ASP A 299 -19.47 -30.61 -0.23
C ASP A 299 -18.09 -31.13 0.20
N ALA A 300 -17.18 -30.26 0.66
CA ALA A 300 -15.91 -30.69 1.25
C ALA A 300 -16.10 -31.37 2.62
N ALA A 301 -17.06 -30.94 3.42
CA ALA A 301 -17.42 -31.60 4.67
C ALA A 301 -18.12 -32.94 4.42
N LEU A 302 -18.99 -33.04 3.41
CA LEU A 302 -19.64 -34.27 2.97
C LEU A 302 -18.62 -35.28 2.44
N SER A 303 -17.67 -34.88 1.59
CA SER A 303 -16.58 -35.75 1.12
C SER A 303 -15.67 -36.24 2.25
N ASN A 304 -15.41 -35.40 3.27
CA ASN A 304 -14.60 -35.81 4.42
C ASN A 304 -15.36 -36.77 5.37
N LEU A 305 -16.69 -36.64 5.46
CA LEU A 305 -17.56 -37.55 6.22
C LEU A 305 -17.82 -38.87 5.47
N GLU A 306 -17.90 -38.84 4.14
CA GLU A 306 -18.04 -40.03 3.28
C GLU A 306 -16.77 -40.91 3.35
N VAL A 307 -15.59 -40.29 3.43
CA VAL A 307 -14.31 -41.00 3.65
C VAL A 307 -14.18 -41.55 5.08
N ALA A 308 -14.90 -40.99 6.06
CA ALA A 308 -14.89 -41.49 7.44
C ALA A 308 -15.89 -42.63 7.70
N LEU A 309 -16.83 -42.88 6.78
CA LEU A 309 -17.88 -43.89 6.92
C LEU A 309 -17.75 -45.10 5.98
N ASP A 310 -16.86 -45.06 4.98
CA ASP A 310 -16.49 -46.26 4.21
C ASP A 310 -15.40 -47.09 4.92
N GLY A 311 -15.82 -47.74 6.00
CA GLY A 311 -15.12 -48.90 6.55
C GLY A 311 -15.25 -50.09 5.60
N GLY A 312 -14.28 -50.32 4.74
CA GLY A 312 -14.35 -51.44 3.79
C GLY A 312 -13.12 -51.67 2.92
N ASN A 313 -11.98 -52.03 3.52
CA ASN A 313 -11.05 -53.06 3.02
C ASN A 313 -9.79 -53.12 3.89
N THR A 314 -9.92 -53.75 5.05
CA THR A 314 -8.78 -54.38 5.72
C THR A 314 -8.46 -55.64 4.95
N ASP A 315 -7.38 -55.63 4.15
CA ASP A 315 -6.53 -56.79 3.82
C ASP A 315 -5.65 -56.44 2.61
N LYS A 316 -4.40 -55.99 2.88
CA LYS A 316 -3.20 -56.03 1.99
C LYS A 316 -2.06 -55.08 2.36
N ILE A 317 -2.04 -54.45 3.54
CA ILE A 317 -0.91 -53.59 3.98
C ILE A 317 -0.29 -54.16 5.26
N LEU A 318 0.24 -55.39 5.18
CA LEU A 318 0.99 -56.03 6.27
C LEU A 318 2.36 -56.57 5.83
N GLU A 319 2.83 -56.19 4.65
CA GLU A 319 4.20 -56.41 4.20
C GLU A 319 4.79 -55.05 3.78
N ASP A 320 6.04 -54.78 4.17
CA ASP A 320 6.83 -53.53 3.96
C ASP A 320 6.73 -52.38 4.99
N ILE A 321 6.85 -52.67 6.30
CA ILE A 321 7.10 -51.64 7.34
C ILE A 321 8.61 -51.45 7.64
N THR A 322 9.53 -52.19 7.01
CA THR A 322 10.97 -52.07 7.29
C THR A 322 11.79 -51.25 6.28
N ASP A 323 11.22 -50.84 5.14
CA ASP A 323 11.94 -50.03 4.15
C ASP A 323 11.60 -48.54 4.26
N VAL A 324 12.60 -47.73 4.62
CA VAL A 324 12.49 -46.26 4.64
C VAL A 324 12.23 -45.77 3.21
N PRO A 325 11.07 -45.18 2.91
CA PRO A 325 10.76 -44.70 1.57
C PRO A 325 11.74 -43.61 1.15
N LYS A 326 12.35 -43.79 -0.02
CA LYS A 326 13.29 -42.84 -0.65
C LYS A 326 12.72 -42.34 -1.97
N LEU A 327 12.78 -41.03 -2.21
CA LEU A 327 12.58 -40.46 -3.55
C LEU A 327 13.95 -40.15 -4.13
N ALA A 328 14.19 -40.50 -5.39
CA ALA A 328 15.44 -40.17 -6.04
C ALA A 328 15.21 -39.86 -7.51
N ASP A 329 15.53 -38.64 -7.91
CA ASP A 329 15.26 -38.10 -9.24
C ASP A 329 16.32 -37.08 -9.64
N THR A 330 16.46 -36.86 -10.94
CA THR A 330 17.28 -35.76 -11.47
C THR A 330 16.44 -34.48 -11.49
N LEU A 331 16.93 -33.41 -10.86
CA LEU A 331 16.25 -32.11 -10.75
C LEU A 331 17.22 -30.96 -11.02
N ARG A 332 16.68 -29.77 -11.29
CA ARG A 332 17.51 -28.58 -11.54
C ARG A 332 17.53 -27.65 -10.33
N LEU A 333 18.72 -27.28 -9.89
CA LEU A 333 18.99 -26.44 -8.73
C LEU A 333 19.41 -25.03 -9.14
N LEU A 334 18.85 -24.03 -8.46
CA LEU A 334 19.28 -22.64 -8.54
C LEU A 334 19.47 -22.06 -7.13
N ARG A 335 20.59 -21.35 -6.92
CA ARG A 335 20.86 -20.58 -5.70
C ARG A 335 21.10 -19.11 -6.04
N PRO A 336 20.32 -18.17 -5.48
CA PRO A 336 20.59 -16.75 -5.63
C PRO A 336 21.80 -16.36 -4.77
N LYS A 337 22.78 -15.66 -5.36
CA LYS A 337 23.77 -14.87 -4.59
C LYS A 337 23.45 -13.39 -4.77
N ARG A 338 23.73 -12.59 -3.74
CA ARG A 338 23.37 -11.16 -3.62
C ARG A 338 23.70 -10.26 -4.84
N LEU A 339 24.56 -10.68 -5.77
CA LEU A 339 24.97 -9.89 -6.93
C LEU A 339 25.07 -10.65 -8.27
N THR A 340 24.75 -11.96 -8.36
CA THR A 340 24.75 -12.70 -9.64
C THR A 340 23.78 -13.90 -9.60
N LEU A 341 22.81 -13.95 -10.51
CA LEU A 341 21.98 -15.14 -10.74
C LEU A 341 22.75 -16.12 -11.64
N ARG A 342 23.11 -17.30 -11.12
CA ARG A 342 23.65 -18.39 -11.95
C ARG A 342 22.51 -19.09 -12.70
N PRO A 343 22.76 -19.74 -13.85
CA PRO A 343 21.73 -20.57 -14.49
C PRO A 343 21.43 -21.82 -13.65
N TYR A 344 20.22 -22.38 -13.83
CA TYR A 344 19.84 -23.67 -13.26
C TYR A 344 20.85 -24.75 -13.68
N LYS A 345 21.30 -25.55 -12.70
CA LYS A 345 22.19 -26.70 -12.95
C LYS A 345 21.50 -27.99 -12.55
N GLU A 346 21.65 -29.00 -13.38
CA GLU A 346 21.07 -30.32 -13.17
C GLU A 346 21.93 -31.13 -12.19
N TYR A 347 21.27 -31.77 -11.23
CA TYR A 347 21.88 -32.63 -10.21
C TYR A 347 20.97 -33.83 -9.89
N TYR A 348 21.54 -34.89 -9.33
CA TYR A 348 20.79 -36.04 -8.86
C TYR A 348 20.42 -35.88 -7.38
N PHE A 349 19.13 -35.83 -7.06
CA PHE A 349 18.62 -35.62 -5.73
C PHE A 349 18.12 -36.92 -5.10
N ILE A 350 18.34 -37.08 -3.80
CA ILE A 350 17.82 -38.15 -2.97
C ILE A 350 17.14 -37.53 -1.76
N PHE A 351 15.85 -37.78 -1.61
CA PHE A 351 15.05 -37.44 -0.44
C PHE A 351 14.95 -38.66 0.47
N LYS A 352 15.42 -38.53 1.70
CA LYS A 352 15.32 -39.58 2.72
C LYS A 352 14.95 -38.95 4.07
N ASP A 353 13.97 -39.54 4.74
CA ASP A 353 13.42 -39.09 6.02
C ASP A 353 12.87 -37.66 5.97
N THR A 354 13.67 -36.69 6.43
CA THR A 354 13.34 -35.25 6.41
C THR A 354 14.47 -34.43 5.77
N THR A 355 15.34 -35.09 5.01
CA THR A 355 16.53 -34.48 4.41
C THR A 355 16.57 -34.68 2.90
N ILE A 356 17.06 -33.67 2.20
CA ILE A 356 17.38 -33.73 0.78
C ILE A 356 18.89 -33.71 0.62
N SER A 357 19.44 -34.73 -0.03
CA SER A 357 20.85 -34.77 -0.43
C SER A 357 20.95 -34.72 -1.94
N TYR A 358 21.96 -34.05 -2.50
CA TYR A 358 22.17 -34.07 -3.95
C TYR A 358 23.62 -34.32 -4.36
N TYR A 359 23.77 -34.88 -5.55
CA TYR A 359 25.01 -35.41 -6.11
C TYR A 359 25.18 -34.89 -7.53
N LYS A 360 26.41 -34.95 -8.05
CA LYS A 360 26.69 -34.52 -9.42
C LYS A 360 25.88 -35.34 -10.42
N ASN A 361 26.01 -36.66 -10.34
CA ASN A 361 25.31 -37.64 -11.18
C ASN A 361 24.82 -38.82 -10.34
N LYS A 362 23.95 -39.67 -10.90
CA LYS A 362 23.45 -40.90 -10.25
C LYS A 362 24.57 -41.84 -9.79
N GLU A 363 25.64 -42.00 -10.56
CA GLU A 363 26.80 -42.85 -10.22
C GLU A 363 27.58 -42.36 -8.99
N SER A 364 27.49 -41.07 -8.68
CA SER A 364 28.11 -40.47 -7.50
C SER A 364 27.26 -40.57 -6.23
N SER A 365 26.07 -41.19 -6.27
CA SER A 365 25.18 -41.34 -5.11
C SER A 365 25.78 -42.15 -3.96
N ASN A 366 26.79 -42.98 -4.25
CA ASN A 366 27.49 -43.82 -3.28
C ASN A 366 28.66 -43.10 -2.59
N ARG A 367 28.96 -41.85 -2.98
CA ARG A 367 29.96 -40.99 -2.34
C ARG A 367 29.28 -40.00 -1.39
N GLU A 368 30.05 -39.17 -0.70
CA GLU A 368 29.48 -38.10 0.13
C GLU A 368 28.66 -37.12 -0.73
N PRO A 369 27.49 -36.68 -0.24
CA PRO A 369 26.65 -35.72 -0.95
C PRO A 369 27.36 -34.37 -1.08
N ILE A 370 27.09 -33.65 -2.17
CA ILE A 370 27.63 -32.29 -2.35
C ILE A 370 27.14 -31.39 -1.22
N GLU A 371 25.87 -31.55 -0.85
CA GLU A 371 25.26 -30.87 0.28
C GLU A 371 24.00 -31.62 0.73
N GLN A 372 23.63 -31.43 1.99
CA GLN A 372 22.43 -31.99 2.59
C GLN A 372 21.59 -30.89 3.23
N PHE A 373 20.32 -30.79 2.81
CA PHE A 373 19.33 -29.87 3.36
C PHE A 373 18.50 -30.56 4.43
N HIS A 374 18.42 -29.96 5.60
CA HIS A 374 17.52 -30.37 6.66
C HIS A 374 16.24 -29.54 6.54
N LEU A 375 15.11 -30.21 6.26
CA LEU A 375 13.87 -29.51 5.93
C LEU A 375 12.98 -29.21 7.13
N ARG A 376 13.30 -29.67 8.34
CA ARG A 376 12.46 -29.41 9.52
C ARG A 376 12.36 -27.90 9.77
N GLY A 377 11.13 -27.38 9.81
CA GLY A 377 10.88 -25.95 9.98
C GLY A 377 11.18 -25.09 8.76
N CYS A 378 11.37 -25.67 7.57
CA CYS A 378 11.51 -24.91 6.33
C CYS A 378 10.15 -24.42 5.80
N GLU A 379 10.14 -23.29 5.10
CA GLU A 379 8.95 -22.85 4.37
C GLU A 379 9.04 -23.34 2.91
N VAL A 380 8.00 -24.03 2.45
CA VAL A 380 7.93 -24.63 1.10
C VAL A 380 6.95 -23.82 0.25
N VAL A 381 7.48 -23.03 -0.68
CA VAL A 381 6.68 -22.15 -1.54
C VAL A 381 6.59 -22.74 -2.95
N PRO A 382 5.39 -22.92 -3.52
CA PRO A 382 5.24 -23.38 -4.90
C PRO A 382 5.58 -22.30 -5.92
N ASP A 383 6.33 -22.66 -6.96
CA ASP A 383 6.60 -21.83 -8.15
C ASP A 383 6.14 -22.60 -9.40
N VAL A 384 4.82 -22.72 -9.58
CA VAL A 384 4.22 -23.57 -10.63
C VAL A 384 3.38 -22.77 -11.60
N SER A 385 3.63 -22.99 -12.89
CA SER A 385 2.78 -22.61 -14.00
C SER A 385 2.52 -23.85 -14.87
N VAL A 386 1.28 -24.35 -14.87
CA VAL A 386 0.87 -25.54 -15.63
C VAL A 386 0.89 -25.25 -17.14
N THR A 387 0.47 -24.04 -17.54
CA THR A 387 0.47 -23.58 -18.92
C THR A 387 1.88 -23.47 -19.51
N GLU A 388 2.85 -23.01 -18.72
CA GLU A 388 4.25 -22.87 -19.14
C GLU A 388 5.12 -24.12 -18.86
N LYS A 389 4.52 -25.22 -18.38
CA LYS A 389 5.24 -26.43 -17.92
C LYS A 389 6.37 -26.12 -16.94
N LYS A 390 6.14 -25.13 -16.06
CA LYS A 390 7.09 -24.71 -15.02
C LYS A 390 6.68 -25.36 -13.71
N PHE A 391 7.50 -26.27 -13.21
CA PHE A 391 7.24 -26.98 -11.95
C PHE A 391 8.35 -26.73 -10.93
N GLY A 392 8.33 -25.57 -10.28
CA GLY A 392 9.33 -25.13 -9.32
C GLY A 392 8.88 -25.25 -7.85
N ILE A 393 9.83 -25.52 -6.97
CA ILE A 393 9.69 -25.55 -5.51
C ILE A 393 10.78 -24.62 -4.94
N LYS A 394 10.36 -23.57 -4.23
CA LYS A 394 11.26 -22.70 -3.47
C LYS A 394 11.28 -23.17 -2.01
N LEU A 395 12.48 -23.45 -1.50
CA LEU A 395 12.75 -23.87 -0.14
C LEU A 395 13.46 -22.73 0.62
N LEU A 396 12.90 -22.34 1.76
CA LEU A 396 13.50 -21.39 2.69
C LEU A 396 14.02 -22.16 3.91
N LEU A 397 15.33 -22.38 3.96
CA LEU A 397 15.97 -23.19 5.00
C LEU A 397 16.48 -22.29 6.14
N PRO A 398 16.06 -22.50 7.40
CA PRO A 398 16.56 -21.73 8.53
C PRO A 398 18.03 -22.08 8.82
N VAL A 399 18.91 -21.07 8.82
CA VAL A 399 20.34 -21.19 9.19
C VAL A 399 20.69 -20.15 10.27
N ALA A 400 21.80 -20.34 11.00
CA ALA A 400 22.17 -19.46 12.12
C ALA A 400 22.38 -17.98 11.73
N ASP A 401 22.67 -17.70 10.45
CA ASP A 401 22.94 -16.36 9.90
C ASP A 401 21.80 -15.85 8.97
N GLY A 402 20.58 -16.39 9.11
CA GLY A 402 19.38 -15.98 8.36
C GLY A 402 18.64 -17.13 7.67
N MET A 403 17.97 -16.85 6.54
CA MET A 403 17.30 -17.87 5.72
C MET A 403 18.10 -18.15 4.45
N ASN A 404 18.41 -19.42 4.17
CA ASN A 404 19.05 -19.83 2.93
C ASN A 404 17.98 -20.22 1.90
N GLU A 405 17.96 -19.54 0.75
CA GLU A 405 16.98 -19.78 -0.31
C GLU A 405 17.51 -20.77 -1.36
N VAL A 406 16.72 -21.79 -1.67
CA VAL A 406 17.05 -22.81 -2.67
C VAL A 406 15.86 -23.04 -3.60
N TYR A 407 16.11 -23.05 -4.91
CA TYR A 407 15.09 -23.28 -5.92
C TYR A 407 15.34 -24.62 -6.60
N ILE A 408 14.36 -25.52 -6.52
CA ILE A 408 14.37 -26.83 -7.16
C ILE A 408 13.33 -26.82 -8.29
N ARG A 409 13.69 -27.27 -9.48
CA ARG A 409 12.77 -27.38 -10.62
C ARG A 409 12.66 -28.83 -11.07
N CYS A 410 11.42 -29.31 -11.13
CA CYS A 410 10.99 -30.61 -11.63
C CYS A 410 10.66 -30.52 -13.14
N ASP A 411 10.69 -31.66 -13.82
CA ASP A 411 10.43 -31.74 -15.26
C ASP A 411 8.95 -31.98 -15.59
N ASN A 412 8.18 -32.61 -14.69
CA ASN A 412 6.78 -32.94 -14.93
C ASN A 412 5.88 -32.81 -13.69
N GLU A 413 4.57 -32.82 -13.90
CA GLU A 413 3.54 -32.66 -12.86
C GLU A 413 3.59 -33.75 -11.79
N THR A 414 3.84 -35.00 -12.20
CA THR A 414 3.82 -36.14 -11.28
C THR A 414 5.05 -36.17 -10.38
N GLN A 415 6.21 -35.82 -10.93
CA GLN A 415 7.46 -35.61 -10.18
C GLN A 415 7.29 -34.42 -9.23
N TYR A 416 6.76 -33.30 -9.71
CA TYR A 416 6.50 -32.14 -8.86
C TYR A 416 5.57 -32.45 -7.69
N ALA A 417 4.47 -33.16 -7.92
CA ALA A 417 3.53 -33.51 -6.86
C ALA A 417 4.18 -34.37 -5.77
N LYS A 418 4.98 -35.36 -6.16
CA LYS A 418 5.75 -36.21 -5.22
C LYS A 418 6.76 -35.39 -4.41
N TRP A 419 7.59 -34.59 -5.08
CA TRP A 419 8.63 -33.81 -4.42
C TRP A 419 8.07 -32.70 -3.53
N LYS A 420 7.00 -32.02 -3.97
CA LYS A 420 6.33 -30.99 -3.16
C LYS A 420 5.67 -31.60 -1.92
N ALA A 421 4.93 -32.69 -2.07
CA ALA A 421 4.31 -33.38 -0.94
C ALA A 421 5.35 -33.81 0.09
N ALA A 422 6.48 -34.37 -0.37
CA ALA A 422 7.58 -34.78 0.50
C ALA A 422 8.18 -33.59 1.26
N CYS A 423 8.43 -32.45 0.59
CA CYS A 423 8.94 -31.25 1.23
C CYS A 423 7.96 -30.67 2.26
N ILE A 424 6.66 -30.61 1.95
CA ILE A 424 5.62 -30.14 2.87
C ILE A 424 5.58 -31.00 4.13
N LEU A 425 5.63 -32.33 4.00
CA LEU A 425 5.62 -33.21 5.16
C LEU A 425 6.89 -33.08 5.99
N ALA A 426 8.06 -33.03 5.35
CA ALA A 426 9.32 -32.88 6.06
C ALA A 426 9.46 -31.52 6.76
N SER A 427 8.85 -30.45 6.23
CA SER A 427 8.76 -29.17 6.92
C SER A 427 8.07 -29.26 8.28
N LYS A 428 7.04 -30.12 8.36
CA LYS A 428 6.29 -30.44 9.58
C LYS A 428 6.92 -31.56 10.41
N GLY A 429 8.13 -32.01 10.04
CA GLY A 429 8.84 -33.10 10.71
C GLY A 429 8.30 -34.51 10.43
N LYS A 430 7.37 -34.67 9.48
CA LYS A 430 6.77 -35.96 9.10
C LYS A 430 7.54 -36.57 7.91
N THR A 431 7.61 -37.90 7.86
CA THR A 431 8.30 -38.63 6.78
C THR A 431 7.31 -39.08 5.69
N MET A 432 7.82 -39.55 4.56
CA MET A 432 6.99 -40.11 3.47
C MET A 432 6.34 -41.46 3.82
N ALA A 433 6.72 -42.08 4.95
CA ALA A 433 6.14 -43.34 5.41
C ALA A 433 4.72 -43.18 5.98
N TYR A 434 4.31 -41.95 6.29
CA TYR A 434 2.97 -41.66 6.79
C TYR A 434 1.93 -41.75 5.66
N SER A 435 0.75 -42.31 5.96
CA SER A 435 -0.40 -42.41 5.04
C SER A 435 -0.79 -41.06 4.41
N SER A 436 -0.55 -39.97 5.13
CA SER A 436 -0.76 -38.59 4.66
C SER A 436 0.04 -38.22 3.41
N TYR A 437 1.17 -38.89 3.11
CA TYR A 437 1.96 -38.60 1.90
C TYR A 437 1.19 -38.93 0.62
N ARG A 438 0.54 -40.10 0.56
CA ARG A 438 -0.25 -40.49 -0.61
C ARG A 438 -1.50 -39.61 -0.78
N ALA A 439 -2.10 -39.15 0.32
CA ALA A 439 -3.20 -38.19 0.27
C ALA A 439 -2.73 -36.83 -0.26
N GLU A 440 -1.61 -36.31 0.24
CA GLU A 440 -1.06 -35.02 -0.19
C GLU A 440 -0.64 -35.02 -1.66
N VAL A 441 -0.01 -36.10 -2.14
CA VAL A 441 0.33 -36.25 -3.57
C VAL A 441 -0.93 -36.21 -4.44
N ARG A 442 -2.00 -36.91 -4.04
CA ARG A 442 -3.28 -36.87 -4.76
C ARG A 442 -3.90 -35.47 -4.74
N ASN A 443 -3.91 -34.79 -3.59
CA ASN A 443 -4.42 -33.44 -3.47
C ASN A 443 -3.69 -32.46 -4.39
N ILE A 444 -2.35 -32.55 -4.45
CA ILE A 444 -1.54 -31.71 -5.34
C ILE A 444 -1.81 -32.05 -6.82
N GLN A 445 -1.95 -33.33 -7.16
CA GLN A 445 -2.29 -33.74 -8.53
C GLN A 445 -3.67 -33.24 -8.95
N SER A 446 -4.69 -33.39 -8.10
CA SER A 446 -6.04 -32.86 -8.35
C SER A 446 -6.03 -31.35 -8.51
N PHE A 447 -5.24 -30.63 -7.70
CA PHE A 447 -5.08 -29.18 -7.83
C PHE A 447 -4.41 -28.77 -9.16
N LEU A 448 -3.43 -29.53 -9.64
CA LEU A 448 -2.79 -29.29 -10.94
C LEU A 448 -3.77 -29.58 -12.09
N GLN A 449 -4.59 -30.63 -11.97
CA GLN A 449 -5.63 -30.98 -12.95
C GLN A 449 -6.76 -29.95 -12.99
N MET A 450 -7.22 -29.44 -11.85
CA MET A 450 -8.20 -28.36 -11.82
C MET A 450 -7.67 -27.09 -12.51
N LYS A 451 -6.38 -26.80 -12.35
CA LYS A 451 -5.71 -25.69 -13.06
C LYS A 451 -5.54 -25.93 -14.56
N SER A 452 -5.49 -27.17 -15.03
CA SER A 452 -5.46 -27.48 -16.47
C SER A 452 -6.86 -27.55 -17.10
N VAL A 453 -7.88 -27.95 -16.34
CA VAL A 453 -9.28 -28.09 -16.77
C VAL A 453 -10.06 -26.76 -16.74
N ALA A 454 -9.56 -25.74 -16.04
CA ALA A 454 -10.13 -24.38 -16.07
C ALA A 454 -10.04 -23.67 -17.45
N THR A 455 -9.65 -24.37 -18.52
CA THR A 455 -9.81 -23.91 -19.91
C THR A 455 -10.86 -24.79 -20.59
N PRO A 456 -12.09 -24.28 -20.86
CA PRO A 456 -13.08 -25.03 -21.63
C PRO A 456 -12.55 -25.31 -23.05
N PRO A 457 -12.60 -26.56 -23.54
CA PRO A 457 -12.28 -26.85 -24.93
C PRO A 457 -13.43 -26.34 -25.81
N GLY A 458 -13.27 -25.15 -26.40
CA GLY A 458 -14.26 -24.62 -27.35
C GLY A 458 -14.42 -23.10 -27.38
N GLN A 459 -13.80 -22.35 -26.47
CA GLN A 459 -13.61 -20.92 -26.67
C GLN A 459 -12.17 -20.71 -27.12
N ALA A 460 -11.99 -20.29 -28.36
CA ALA A 460 -10.74 -19.69 -28.78
C ALA A 460 -10.35 -18.68 -27.69
N ALA A 461 -9.08 -18.73 -27.23
CA ALA A 461 -8.54 -17.69 -26.39
C ALA A 461 -9.02 -16.34 -26.94
N PRO A 462 -9.56 -15.42 -26.11
CA PRO A 462 -9.81 -14.08 -26.60
C PRO A 462 -8.49 -13.64 -27.22
N ASP A 463 -8.54 -13.24 -28.49
CA ASP A 463 -7.38 -12.89 -29.28
C ASP A 463 -6.57 -11.82 -28.52
N LEU A 464 -5.54 -12.26 -27.79
CA LEU A 464 -4.72 -11.42 -26.92
C LEU A 464 -3.87 -10.44 -27.74
N ASP A 465 -3.84 -10.58 -29.07
CA ASP A 465 -3.15 -9.71 -30.02
C ASP A 465 -4.02 -8.53 -30.50
N ALA A 466 -5.30 -8.49 -30.14
CA ALA A 466 -6.23 -7.42 -30.55
C ALA A 466 -6.37 -6.26 -29.54
N MET A 467 -5.43 -6.09 -28.60
CA MET A 467 -5.32 -4.83 -27.88
C MET A 467 -4.37 -3.92 -28.67
N GLU A 468 -4.92 -2.97 -29.44
CA GLU A 468 -4.13 -1.87 -29.98
C GLU A 468 -3.48 -1.13 -28.79
N MET A 469 -2.22 -1.46 -28.51
CA MET A 469 -1.47 -0.90 -27.40
C MET A 469 -1.20 0.57 -27.68
N ASN A 470 -1.95 1.45 -27.01
CA ASN A 470 -1.71 2.89 -27.05
C ASN A 470 -0.50 3.25 -26.18
N ALA A 471 0.70 3.10 -26.74
CA ALA A 471 1.96 3.30 -26.04
C ALA A 471 2.12 4.72 -25.46
N GLU A 472 1.46 5.73 -26.04
CA GLU A 472 1.50 7.12 -25.57
C GLU A 472 0.85 7.32 -24.19
N CYS A 473 -0.04 6.41 -23.78
CA CYS A 473 -0.71 6.50 -22.47
C CYS A 473 0.16 6.01 -21.29
N PHE A 474 1.29 5.37 -21.57
CA PHE A 474 2.15 4.72 -20.56
C PHE A 474 3.44 5.51 -20.26
N VAL A 475 3.69 6.59 -20.98
CA VAL A 475 4.91 7.42 -20.87
C VAL A 475 4.55 8.88 -20.65
N SER A 476 5.48 9.67 -20.11
CA SER A 476 5.24 11.10 -19.93
C SER A 476 5.04 11.83 -21.28
N PRO A 477 4.33 12.97 -21.31
CA PRO A 477 4.10 13.74 -22.53
C PRO A 477 5.38 14.19 -23.25
N ARG A 478 6.48 14.42 -22.52
CA ARG A 478 7.78 14.78 -23.11
C ARG A 478 8.38 13.61 -23.89
N PHE A 479 8.34 12.41 -23.31
CA PHE A 479 8.77 11.19 -24.00
C PHE A 479 7.87 10.89 -25.19
N ALA A 480 6.55 10.99 -25.04
CA ALA A 480 5.61 10.82 -26.16
C ALA A 480 5.94 11.77 -27.34
N LYS A 481 6.21 13.05 -27.06
CA LYS A 481 6.61 14.04 -28.10
C LYS A 481 7.91 13.67 -28.81
N LYS A 482 8.92 13.16 -28.09
CA LYS A 482 10.21 12.72 -28.68
C LYS A 482 10.00 11.62 -29.75
N TYR A 483 9.08 10.70 -29.49
CA TYR A 483 8.76 9.57 -30.37
C TYR A 483 7.70 9.89 -31.45
N LYS A 484 6.94 10.97 -31.31
CA LYS A 484 5.88 11.40 -32.25
C LYS A 484 6.39 11.92 -33.60
N THR A 485 7.68 12.24 -33.70
CA THR A 485 8.24 12.95 -34.86
C THR A 485 8.27 12.10 -36.16
N LYS A 486 8.03 10.78 -36.11
CA LYS A 486 7.85 9.91 -37.31
C LYS A 486 6.89 8.75 -36.98
N GLN A 487 5.99 8.34 -37.89
CA GLN A 487 5.12 7.15 -37.71
C GLN A 487 5.88 5.88 -37.29
N VAL A 488 7.16 5.77 -37.70
CA VAL A 488 8.09 4.70 -37.30
C VAL A 488 8.42 4.75 -35.80
N GLY A 489 8.50 5.95 -35.20
CA GLY A 489 8.83 6.14 -33.78
C GLY A 489 7.77 5.57 -32.83
N TYR A 490 6.49 5.59 -33.22
CA TYR A 490 5.41 4.98 -32.43
C TYR A 490 5.54 3.46 -32.38
N ARG A 491 5.75 2.82 -33.54
CA ARG A 491 5.99 1.36 -33.61
C ARG A 491 7.25 0.96 -32.85
N VAL A 492 8.31 1.78 -32.89
CA VAL A 492 9.53 1.55 -32.12
C VAL A 492 9.27 1.66 -30.62
N LEU A 493 8.51 2.66 -30.16
CA LEU A 493 8.16 2.80 -28.75
C LEU A 493 7.33 1.60 -28.26
N THR A 494 6.29 1.21 -29.00
CA THR A 494 5.48 0.02 -28.70
C THR A 494 6.35 -1.23 -28.66
N ALA A 495 7.23 -1.44 -29.64
CA ALA A 495 8.15 -2.59 -29.68
C ALA A 495 9.08 -2.62 -28.46
N ARG A 496 9.66 -1.48 -28.06
CA ARG A 496 10.54 -1.40 -26.87
C ARG A 496 9.79 -1.67 -25.56
N ILE A 497 8.55 -1.20 -25.43
CA ILE A 497 7.73 -1.51 -24.25
C ILE A 497 7.37 -3.00 -24.23
N LEU A 498 7.04 -3.60 -25.38
CA LEU A 498 6.75 -5.04 -25.48
C LEU A 498 7.98 -5.92 -25.22
N GLU A 499 9.17 -5.50 -25.66
CA GLU A 499 10.43 -6.16 -25.34
C GLU A 499 10.69 -6.12 -23.82
N ALA A 500 10.53 -4.95 -23.20
CA ALA A 500 10.64 -4.82 -21.75
C ALA A 500 9.53 -5.59 -21.00
N HIS A 501 8.35 -5.77 -21.62
CA HIS A 501 7.23 -6.52 -21.06
C HIS A 501 7.54 -8.01 -20.90
N GLN A 502 8.34 -8.61 -21.79
CA GLN A 502 8.75 -10.01 -21.68
C GLN A 502 9.44 -10.33 -20.35
N ASN A 503 10.16 -9.36 -19.77
CA ASN A 503 10.85 -9.53 -18.49
C ASN A 503 9.92 -9.46 -17.27
N VAL A 504 8.70 -8.93 -17.44
CA VAL A 504 7.71 -8.73 -16.36
C VAL A 504 6.43 -9.54 -16.55
N ALA A 505 6.26 -10.23 -17.68
CA ALA A 505 5.04 -10.93 -18.06
C ALA A 505 4.61 -12.04 -17.08
N SER A 506 5.56 -12.61 -16.33
CA SER A 506 5.29 -13.67 -15.35
C SER A 506 4.92 -13.16 -13.95
N LEU A 507 4.86 -11.83 -13.75
CA LEU A 507 4.56 -11.26 -12.43
C LEU A 507 3.05 -11.33 -12.14
N SER A 508 2.69 -11.47 -10.87
CA SER A 508 1.30 -11.26 -10.44
C SER A 508 0.95 -9.77 -10.49
N LEU A 509 -0.34 -9.42 -10.47
CA LEU A 509 -0.80 -8.02 -10.43
C LEU A 509 -0.15 -7.26 -9.25
N MET A 510 -0.06 -7.93 -8.11
CA MET A 510 0.46 -7.32 -6.88
C MET A 510 1.98 -7.21 -6.90
N ASP A 511 2.68 -8.23 -7.41
CA ASP A 511 4.13 -8.18 -7.57
C ASP A 511 4.54 -7.13 -8.60
N ALA A 512 3.77 -6.94 -9.66
CA ALA A 512 4.01 -5.90 -10.65
C ALA A 512 3.90 -4.49 -10.02
N LYS A 513 2.87 -4.22 -9.20
CA LYS A 513 2.75 -2.97 -8.43
C LYS A 513 3.92 -2.78 -7.48
N MET A 514 4.33 -3.83 -6.76
CA MET A 514 5.48 -3.78 -5.85
C MET A 514 6.80 -3.51 -6.58
N ARG A 515 7.02 -4.14 -7.74
CA ARG A 515 8.19 -3.89 -8.59
C ARG A 515 8.22 -2.46 -9.12
N PHE A 516 7.06 -1.90 -9.48
CA PHE A 516 6.95 -0.50 -9.87
C PHE A 516 7.38 0.42 -8.73
N ILE A 517 6.87 0.18 -7.52
CA ILE A 517 7.24 0.96 -6.33
C ILE A 517 8.74 0.83 -6.02
N GLN A 518 9.31 -0.37 -6.11
CA GLN A 518 10.75 -0.59 -5.88
C GLN A 518 11.63 0.13 -6.91
N ALA A 519 11.24 0.12 -8.19
CA ALA A 519 11.93 0.88 -9.22
C ALA A 519 11.84 2.39 -8.96
N TRP A 520 10.66 2.89 -8.57
CA TRP A 520 10.46 4.28 -8.17
C TRP A 520 11.32 4.69 -6.96
N GLN A 521 11.47 3.80 -5.97
CA GLN A 521 12.34 4.01 -4.81
C GLN A 521 13.83 4.08 -5.15
N SER A 522 14.25 3.47 -6.27
CA SER A 522 15.65 3.49 -6.71
C SER A 522 16.05 4.78 -7.45
N LEU A 523 15.10 5.66 -7.77
CA LEU A 523 15.38 6.90 -8.47
C LEU A 523 16.18 7.88 -7.58
N PRO A 524 17.13 8.66 -8.14
CA PRO A 524 18.02 9.51 -7.35
C PRO A 524 17.30 10.59 -6.51
N GLU A 525 16.21 11.15 -7.04
CA GLU A 525 15.41 12.18 -6.37
C GLU A 525 14.29 11.60 -5.48
N PHE A 526 14.23 10.28 -5.33
CA PHE A 526 13.19 9.62 -4.56
C PHE A 526 13.15 10.15 -3.11
N GLY A 527 11.95 10.55 -2.70
CA GLY A 527 11.67 10.95 -1.32
C GLY A 527 12.31 12.26 -0.87
N ILE A 528 12.77 13.12 -1.79
CA ILE A 528 13.24 14.47 -1.46
C ILE A 528 12.06 15.44 -1.50
N LYS A 529 11.86 16.19 -0.42
CA LYS A 529 10.88 17.29 -0.34
C LYS A 529 11.61 18.62 -0.26
N TYR A 530 11.26 19.54 -1.15
CA TYR A 530 11.94 20.81 -1.31
C TYR A 530 11.21 21.92 -0.55
N TYR A 531 11.96 22.80 0.10
CA TYR A 531 11.48 24.00 0.79
C TYR A 531 12.38 25.18 0.47
N ILE A 532 11.79 26.35 0.30
CA ILE A 532 12.53 27.60 0.08
C ILE A 532 12.96 28.12 1.45
N VAL A 533 14.26 28.30 1.65
CA VAL A 533 14.83 28.75 2.93
C VAL A 533 15.91 29.80 2.72
N ARG A 534 16.16 30.60 3.76
CA ARG A 534 17.30 31.50 3.83
C ARG A 534 18.22 31.07 4.97
N PHE A 535 19.40 30.58 4.62
CA PHE A 535 20.43 30.18 5.59
C PHE A 535 21.04 31.40 6.29
N ARG A 536 21.40 31.22 7.56
CA ARG A 536 22.09 32.25 8.36
C ARG A 536 23.39 32.65 7.66
N GLY A 537 23.54 33.96 7.42
CA GLY A 537 24.70 34.53 6.72
C GLY A 537 24.57 34.58 5.19
N SER A 538 23.54 33.94 4.61
CA SER A 538 23.21 34.08 3.18
C SER A 538 22.24 35.25 2.96
N LYS A 539 22.47 36.03 1.90
CA LYS A 539 21.55 37.08 1.44
C LYS A 539 20.57 36.59 0.38
N LYS A 540 20.79 35.38 -0.16
CA LYS A 540 19.99 34.79 -1.23
C LYS A 540 19.11 33.69 -0.66
N ASP A 541 17.95 33.51 -1.26
CA ASP A 541 17.09 32.37 -0.97
C ASP A 541 17.64 31.13 -1.68
N GLU A 542 17.57 30.01 -0.98
CA GLU A 542 18.12 28.72 -1.38
C GLU A 542 17.08 27.62 -1.14
N ILE A 543 17.36 26.40 -1.58
CA ILE A 543 16.43 25.28 -1.42
C ILE A 543 16.99 24.31 -0.38
N LEU A 544 16.15 23.92 0.57
CA LEU A 544 16.38 22.81 1.49
C LEU A 544 15.61 21.59 1.00
N GLY A 545 16.34 20.54 0.61
CA GLY A 545 15.81 19.22 0.36
C GLY A 545 15.81 18.38 1.64
N ILE A 546 14.65 17.85 2.03
CA ILE A 546 14.48 16.94 3.17
C ILE A 546 14.19 15.55 2.63
N SER A 547 15.03 14.58 2.97
CA SER A 547 14.83 13.16 2.68
C SER A 547 14.76 12.36 3.98
N TYR A 548 14.45 11.07 3.91
CA TYR A 548 14.23 10.23 5.09
C TYR A 548 15.46 10.08 6.00
N ASN A 549 16.68 10.30 5.47
CA ASN A 549 17.93 10.11 6.20
C ASN A 549 18.88 11.32 6.15
N ARG A 550 18.51 12.40 5.45
CA ARG A 550 19.42 13.51 5.18
C ARG A 550 18.69 14.81 4.84
N LEU A 551 19.37 15.92 5.09
CA LEU A 551 19.05 17.26 4.64
C LEU A 551 20.07 17.68 3.57
N ILE A 552 19.60 18.36 2.53
CA ILE A 552 20.41 18.77 1.38
C ILE A 552 20.20 20.25 1.15
N ARG A 553 21.27 21.03 1.18
CA ARG A 553 21.28 22.42 0.72
C ARG A 553 21.49 22.44 -0.78
N ILE A 554 20.60 23.09 -1.51
CA ILE A 554 20.56 23.12 -2.97
C ILE A 554 20.56 24.59 -3.39
N ASP A 555 21.42 24.92 -4.35
CA ASP A 555 21.44 26.26 -4.93
C ASP A 555 20.19 26.48 -5.78
N MET A 556 19.48 27.59 -5.54
CA MET A 556 18.21 27.86 -6.22
C MET A 556 18.38 28.16 -7.72
N ALA A 557 19.51 28.74 -8.12
CA ALA A 557 19.75 29.14 -9.50
C ALA A 557 20.18 27.97 -10.39
N THR A 558 21.03 27.09 -9.86
CA THR A 558 21.60 25.94 -10.60
C THR A 558 20.86 24.63 -10.34
N GLY A 559 20.10 24.52 -9.25
CA GLY A 559 19.44 23.28 -8.82
C GLY A 559 20.42 22.21 -8.32
N GLN A 560 21.71 22.54 -8.13
CA GLN A 560 22.72 21.58 -7.73
C GLN A 560 22.87 21.49 -6.20
N PRO A 561 23.13 20.28 -5.66
CA PRO A 561 23.38 20.10 -4.24
C PRO A 561 24.73 20.73 -3.84
N LEU A 562 24.70 21.61 -2.84
CA LEU A 562 25.87 22.27 -2.27
C LEU A 562 26.43 21.50 -1.08
N THR A 563 25.59 21.21 -0.09
CA THR A 563 25.99 20.52 1.15
C THR A 563 24.93 19.51 1.56
N THR A 564 25.35 18.40 2.16
CA THR A 564 24.44 17.35 2.65
C THR A 564 24.76 17.03 4.10
N TRP A 565 23.72 17.03 4.95
CA TRP A 565 23.81 16.65 6.36
C TRP A 565 23.00 15.37 6.59
N ARG A 566 23.53 14.44 7.39
CA ARG A 566 22.85 13.17 7.67
C ARG A 566 22.14 13.23 9.01
N PHE A 567 20.95 12.64 9.09
CA PHE A 567 20.20 12.54 10.35
C PHE A 567 20.92 11.68 11.40
N SER A 568 21.76 10.73 10.98
CA SER A 568 22.59 9.93 11.91
C SER A 568 23.52 10.77 12.78
N ASN A 569 23.90 11.95 12.31
CA ASN A 569 24.83 12.85 13.00
C ASN A 569 24.09 14.00 13.70
N MET A 570 22.76 14.01 13.66
CA MET A 570 21.95 15.07 14.25
C MET A 570 21.76 14.80 15.75
N LYS A 571 22.08 15.79 16.58
CA LYS A 571 21.92 15.70 18.03
C LYS A 571 20.56 16.22 18.47
N GLN A 572 20.22 17.42 18.01
CA GLN A 572 18.99 18.11 18.35
C GLN A 572 18.67 19.17 17.29
N TRP A 573 17.41 19.57 17.23
CA TRP A 573 16.97 20.75 16.50
C TRP A 573 16.08 21.59 17.40
N ASN A 574 16.17 22.90 17.25
CA ASN A 574 15.36 23.87 17.96
C ASN A 574 14.70 24.82 16.95
N VAL A 575 13.48 25.25 17.27
CA VAL A 575 12.75 26.24 16.48
C VAL A 575 12.52 27.45 17.36
N ASN A 576 13.08 28.59 16.97
CA ASN A 576 12.74 29.85 17.59
C ASN A 576 11.54 30.44 16.83
N TRP A 577 10.37 30.40 17.46
CA TRP A 577 9.10 30.87 16.88
C TRP A 577 9.04 32.39 16.70
N GLU A 578 9.71 33.17 17.55
CA GLU A 578 9.73 34.64 17.48
C GLU A 578 10.43 35.13 16.20
N ILE A 579 11.60 34.58 15.90
CA ILE A 579 12.37 34.92 14.69
C ILE A 579 12.10 33.97 13.52
N ARG A 580 11.21 32.99 13.69
CA ARG A 580 10.89 31.93 12.72
C ARG A 580 12.14 31.26 12.15
N GLN A 581 13.04 30.83 13.02
CA GLN A 581 14.31 30.22 12.64
C GLN A 581 14.43 28.80 13.18
N VAL A 582 14.78 27.85 12.30
CA VAL A 582 15.15 26.49 12.68
C VAL A 582 16.67 26.42 12.81
N THR A 583 17.16 25.91 13.93
CA THR A 583 18.58 25.64 14.19
C THR A 583 18.76 24.15 14.44
N ILE A 584 19.69 23.53 13.73
CA ILE A 584 19.98 22.10 13.82
C ILE A 584 21.44 21.93 14.21
N GLU A 585 21.66 21.16 15.27
CA GLU A 585 22.99 20.83 15.76
C GLU A 585 23.37 19.41 15.37
N PHE A 586 24.53 19.29 14.74
CA PHE A 586 25.12 18.03 14.34
C PHE A 586 26.37 17.72 15.20
N ASP A 587 26.88 16.51 15.05
CA ASP A 587 28.18 16.12 15.57
C ASP A 587 29.30 17.03 15.08
N GLN A 588 30.42 17.02 15.82
CA GLN A 588 31.61 17.82 15.51
C GLN A 588 31.36 19.34 15.54
N SER A 589 30.42 19.81 16.38
CA SER A 589 30.08 21.24 16.56
C SER A 589 29.60 21.96 15.29
N VAL A 590 29.11 21.21 14.30
CA VAL A 590 28.49 21.79 13.11
C VAL A 590 27.06 22.20 13.45
N SER A 591 26.75 23.48 13.33
CA SER A 591 25.39 24.01 13.52
C SER A 591 24.91 24.69 12.24
N VAL A 592 23.66 24.42 11.88
CA VAL A 592 23.01 25.00 10.69
C VAL A 592 21.75 25.71 11.14
N ALA A 593 21.60 26.97 10.74
CA ALA A 593 20.40 27.75 11.03
C ALA A 593 19.82 28.35 9.75
N PHE A 594 18.49 28.30 9.61
CA PHE A 594 17.78 28.86 8.46
C PHE A 594 16.37 29.33 8.82
N THR A 595 15.83 30.23 8.01
CA THR A 595 14.43 30.71 8.11
C THR A 595 13.67 30.22 6.87
N CYS A 596 12.41 29.80 7.03
CA CYS A 596 11.60 29.36 5.90
C CYS A 596 10.99 30.56 5.16
N GLN A 597 11.03 30.53 3.83
CA GLN A 597 10.51 31.58 2.96
C GLN A 597 9.34 31.00 2.16
N GLY A 598 8.11 31.27 2.57
CA GLY A 598 6.90 30.77 1.88
C GLY A 598 6.18 29.60 2.55
N CYS A 599 6.70 29.06 3.64
CA CYS A 599 5.95 28.18 4.54
C CYS A 599 6.28 28.51 6.00
N ASP A 600 5.44 28.04 6.93
CA ASP A 600 5.79 28.08 8.35
C ASP A 600 6.98 27.15 8.63
N CYS A 601 7.87 27.56 9.53
CA CYS A 601 8.95 26.72 10.04
C CYS A 601 8.42 25.44 10.70
N LYS A 602 7.17 25.46 11.16
CA LYS A 602 6.43 24.31 11.67
C LYS A 602 6.40 23.13 10.69
N VAL A 603 6.21 23.39 9.39
CA VAL A 603 6.16 22.33 8.37
C VAL A 603 7.50 21.59 8.28
N VAL A 604 8.60 22.34 8.24
CA VAL A 604 9.96 21.77 8.20
C VAL A 604 10.30 21.04 9.50
N HIS A 605 9.92 21.62 10.65
CA HIS A 605 10.05 21.00 11.96
C HIS A 605 9.32 19.65 12.03
N GLU A 606 8.06 19.61 11.60
CA GLU A 606 7.27 18.37 11.55
C GLU A 606 7.91 17.34 10.62
N TYR A 607 8.45 17.75 9.48
CA TYR A 607 9.12 16.82 8.56
C TYR A 607 10.35 16.14 9.17
N ILE A 608 11.16 16.90 9.92
CA ILE A 608 12.33 16.37 10.62
C ILE A 608 11.86 15.42 11.73
N GLY A 609 10.95 15.85 12.60
CA GLY A 609 10.42 15.04 13.70
C GLY A 609 9.72 13.77 13.21
N GLY A 610 8.94 13.87 12.14
CA GLY A 610 8.23 12.76 11.51
C GLY A 610 9.18 11.73 10.92
N TYR A 611 10.25 12.13 10.21
CA TYR A 611 11.22 11.16 9.70
C TYR A 611 12.00 10.47 10.84
N ILE A 612 12.31 11.17 11.92
CA ILE A 612 12.91 10.57 13.11
C ILE A 612 11.94 9.55 13.72
N PHE A 613 10.68 9.93 13.93
CA PHE A 613 9.64 9.03 14.43
C PHE A 613 9.49 7.77 13.56
N LEU A 614 9.50 7.91 12.24
CA LEU A 614 9.41 6.76 11.34
C LEU A 614 10.65 5.86 11.37
N SER A 615 11.81 6.41 11.74
CA SER A 615 13.06 5.66 11.89
C SER A 615 13.14 4.87 13.21
N THR A 616 12.37 5.25 14.24
CA THR A 616 12.31 4.51 15.51
C THR A 616 11.39 3.29 15.43
N ARG A 617 10.80 3.00 14.27
CA ARG A 617 9.97 1.81 14.05
C ARG A 617 10.83 0.55 14.04
N SER A 618 10.56 -0.37 14.98
CA SER A 618 11.20 -1.69 15.02
C SER A 618 10.25 -2.79 14.55
N LYS A 619 10.81 -3.90 14.03
CA LYS A 619 10.03 -5.08 13.62
C LYS A 619 9.43 -5.85 14.81
N ASP A 620 10.03 -5.73 15.98
CA ASP A 620 9.71 -6.57 17.14
C ASP A 620 8.81 -5.87 18.19
N GLN A 621 8.66 -4.53 18.14
CA GLN A 621 7.91 -3.76 19.16
C GLN A 621 6.76 -2.88 18.63
N ASN A 622 6.63 -2.63 17.32
CA ASN A 622 5.70 -1.59 16.81
C ASN A 622 4.44 -2.16 16.14
N GLU A 623 3.63 -2.88 16.91
CA GLU A 623 2.24 -3.18 16.54
C GLU A 623 1.30 -1.98 16.79
N THR A 624 1.58 -1.13 17.80
CA THR A 624 0.80 0.08 18.12
C THR A 624 1.55 1.37 17.79
N LEU A 625 0.84 2.35 17.22
CA LEU A 625 1.37 3.67 16.92
C LEU A 625 1.52 4.49 18.21
N ASP A 626 2.74 4.96 18.49
CA ASP A 626 3.01 5.84 19.64
C ASP A 626 2.67 7.29 19.28
N GLU A 627 1.40 7.66 19.43
CA GLU A 627 0.89 9.00 19.13
C GLU A 627 1.56 10.07 20.02
N GLU A 628 1.87 9.73 21.28
CA GLU A 628 2.51 10.65 22.22
C GLU A 628 3.93 11.01 21.78
N LEU A 629 4.73 10.01 21.37
CA LEU A 629 6.06 10.26 20.83
C LEU A 629 6.00 11.07 19.53
N PHE A 630 5.04 10.80 18.65
CA PHE A 630 4.86 11.60 17.43
C PHE A 630 4.60 13.07 17.78
N HIS A 631 3.66 13.36 18.67
CA HIS A 631 3.36 14.72 19.10
C HIS A 631 4.52 15.37 19.87
N LYS A 632 5.31 14.61 20.63
CA LYS A 632 6.53 15.13 21.28
C LYS A 632 7.58 15.57 20.25
N LEU A 633 7.69 14.87 19.13
CA LEU A 633 8.67 15.16 18.07
C LEU A 633 8.19 16.21 17.05
N THR A 634 6.88 16.46 16.95
CA THR A 634 6.29 17.33 15.90
C THR A 634 5.47 18.50 16.43
N GLY A 635 4.92 18.37 17.64
CA GLY A 635 4.04 19.34 18.28
C GLY A 635 4.73 20.61 18.73
N GLY A 636 6.06 20.61 18.83
CA GLY A 636 6.83 21.71 19.43
C GLY A 636 6.55 21.78 20.94
N GLN A 637 7.57 21.96 21.75
CA GLN A 637 7.34 22.39 23.14
C GLN A 637 7.03 23.89 23.06
N GLU A 638 5.81 24.30 23.40
CA GLU A 638 5.51 25.70 23.72
C GLU A 638 6.09 26.08 25.09
#